data_AF-A0A959S9P6-F1
#
_entry.id   AF-A0A959S9P6-F1
#
_cell.length_a   1.000
_cell.length_b   1.000
_cell.length_c   1.000
_cell.angle_alpha   90.00
_cell.angle_beta   90.00
_cell.angle_gamma   90.00
#
_symmetry.space_group_name_H-M   'P 1'
#
loop_
_entity.id
_entity.type
_entity.pdbx_description
1 polymer ?
#
loop_
_entity_poly.entity_id
_entity_poly.type
_entity_poly.pdbx_seq_one_letter_code
_entity_poly.pdbx_strand_id
1 'polypeptide(L)'
;MDLAHIRDYTHKHCRFKLRSGKEIFGVIWEVETVEHRLAQQEGGNEEDGRRLFFASVRDYERLQSHPDRPVGVIPMHPEEIVLAESLAS
;
A
#
# COMPACT_ATOMS: atom_id res chain seq x y z
N MET A 1 -5.92 -7.43 -10.13
CA MET A 1 -4.45 -7.42 -10.21
C MET A 1 -3.96 -8.37 -9.13
N ASP A 2 -2.96 -9.21 -9.39
CA ASP A 2 -2.44 -10.11 -8.36
C ASP A 2 -1.56 -9.31 -7.38
N LEU A 3 -1.64 -9.59 -6.08
CA LEU A 3 -0.91 -8.90 -5.01
C LEU A 3 0.60 -8.86 -5.28
N ALA A 4 1.14 -9.91 -5.91
CA ALA A 4 2.54 -9.98 -6.28
C ALA A 4 3.00 -8.82 -7.19
N HIS A 5 2.13 -8.33 -8.08
CA HIS A 5 2.45 -7.25 -9.02
C HIS A 5 2.32 -5.86 -8.38
N ILE A 6 1.58 -5.73 -7.27
CA ILE A 6 1.39 -4.43 -6.64
C ILE A 6 2.62 -3.97 -5.85
N ARG A 7 3.44 -4.93 -5.41
CA ARG A 7 4.69 -4.70 -4.69
C ARG A 7 5.66 -3.83 -5.46
N ASP A 8 5.73 -4.01 -6.78
CA ASP A 8 6.60 -3.22 -7.65
C ASP A 8 6.23 -1.73 -7.69
N TYR A 9 5.02 -1.37 -7.23
CA TYR A 9 4.52 0.00 -7.16
C TYR A 9 4.55 0.58 -5.74
N THR A 10 5.02 -0.20 -4.74
CA THR A 10 5.15 0.30 -3.37
C THR A 10 6.24 1.37 -3.29
N HIS A 11 6.03 2.34 -2.40
CA HIS A 11 6.92 3.48 -2.17
C HIS A 11 7.19 4.36 -3.41
N LYS A 12 6.40 4.22 -4.48
CA LYS A 12 6.49 5.00 -5.72
C LYS A 12 5.29 5.91 -5.91
N HIS A 13 5.51 7.03 -6.60
CA HIS A 13 4.42 7.92 -7.02
C HIS A 13 3.66 7.25 -8.15
N CYS A 14 2.40 6.93 -7.92
CA CYS A 14 1.62 6.15 -8.85
C CYS A 14 0.25 6.76 -9.10
N ARG A 15 -0.29 6.45 -10.29
CA ARG A 15 -1.71 6.54 -10.59
C ARG A 15 -2.33 5.16 -10.37
N PHE A 16 -3.40 5.11 -9.59
CA PHE A 16 -4.16 3.88 -9.34
C PHE A 16 -5.58 4.02 -9.87
N LYS A 17 -6.03 3.02 -10.63
CA LYS A 17 -7.44 2.88 -11.01
C LYS A 17 -8.11 1.89 -10.07
N LEU A 18 -9.15 2.34 -9.37
CA LEU A 18 -9.92 1.52 -8.44
C LEU A 18 -11.05 0.78 -9.17
N ARG A 19 -11.55 -0.29 -8.55
CA ARG A 19 -12.70 -1.08 -9.02
C ARG A 19 -13.98 -0.24 -9.15
N SER A 20 -14.10 0.81 -8.33
CA SER A 20 -15.18 1.80 -8.42
C SER A 20 -15.13 2.65 -9.71
N GLY A 21 -14.05 2.58 -10.47
CA GLY A 21 -13.79 3.43 -11.63
C GLY A 21 -13.08 4.74 -11.29
N LYS A 22 -12.92 5.06 -9.99
CA LYS A 22 -12.18 6.25 -9.54
C LYS A 22 -10.68 6.09 -9.80
N GLU A 23 -10.04 7.16 -10.27
CA GLU A 23 -8.58 7.26 -10.30
C GLU A 23 -8.09 8.06 -9.10
N ILE A 24 -7.04 7.57 -8.44
CA ILE A 24 -6.37 8.23 -7.33
C ILE A 24 -4.87 8.31 -7.59
N PHE A 25 -4.23 9.34 -7.02
CA PHE A 25 -2.82 9.64 -7.20
C PHE A 25 -2.13 9.67 -5.84
N GLY A 26 -1.08 8.89 -5.66
CA GLY A 26 -0.42 8.77 -4.37
C GLY A 26 0.59 7.65 -4.31
N VAL A 27 0.87 7.21 -3.09
CA VAL A 27 1.86 6.19 -2.79
C VAL A 27 1.20 5.11 -1.94
N ILE A 28 1.52 3.85 -2.23
CA ILE A 28 1.12 2.70 -1.41
C ILE A 28 2.34 2.06 -0.75
N TRP A 29 2.15 1.43 0.41
CA TRP A 29 3.16 0.61 1.06
C TRP A 29 2.54 -0.45 1.96
N GLU A 30 3.29 -1.52 2.21
CA GLU A 30 2.88 -2.61 3.09
C GLU A 30 3.43 -2.40 4.50
N VAL A 31 2.63 -2.74 5.50
CA VAL A 31 3.07 -2.81 6.91
C VAL A 31 2.82 -4.21 7.43
N GLU A 32 3.86 -4.84 7.96
CA GLU A 32 3.76 -6.13 8.65
C GLU A 32 3.03 -5.96 9.98
N THR A 33 1.90 -6.63 10.12
CA THR A 33 1.12 -6.60 11.35
C THR A 33 1.70 -7.60 12.37
N VAL A 34 1.49 -7.31 13.66
CA VAL A 34 1.88 -8.22 14.75
C VAL A 34 1.16 -9.56 14.63
N GLU A 35 -0.10 -9.54 14.18
CA GLU A 35 -0.94 -10.73 13.95
C GLU A 35 -0.30 -11.67 12.92
N HIS A 36 0.28 -11.12 11.84
CA HIS A 36 1.00 -11.91 10.84
C HIS A 36 2.31 -12.51 11.35
N ARG A 37 3.08 -11.75 12.16
CA ARG A 37 4.30 -12.26 12.79
C ARG A 37 4.03 -13.45 13.70
N LEU A 38 2.89 -13.46 14.38
CA LEU A 38 2.45 -14.57 15.23
C LEU A 38 1.95 -15.76 14.38
N ALA A 39 1.18 -15.50 13.32
CA ALA A 39 0.69 -16.54 12.41
C ALA A 39 1.80 -17.30 11.65
N GLN A 40 2.90 -16.60 11.29
CA GLN A 40 4.09 -17.24 10.69
C GLN A 40 4.83 -18.19 11.65
N GLN A 41 4.71 -17.99 12.96
CA GLN A 41 5.34 -18.88 13.95
C GLN A 41 4.59 -20.19 14.16
N GLU A 42 3.30 -20.25 13.81
CA GLU A 42 2.45 -21.43 14.03
C GLU A 42 2.20 -22.27 12.75
N GLY A 43 2.93 -21.99 11.66
CA GLY A 43 2.82 -22.77 10.41
C GLY A 43 1.55 -22.50 9.60
N GLY A 44 0.93 -21.32 9.79
CA GLY A 44 -0.23 -20.88 9.04
C GLY A 44 0.09 -20.54 7.58
N ASN A 45 -0.86 -20.84 6.69
CA ASN A 45 -0.80 -20.62 5.25
C ASN A 45 -0.47 -19.15 4.91
N GLU A 46 0.30 -18.92 3.84
CA GLU A 46 0.82 -17.62 3.36
C GLU A 46 -0.26 -16.65 2.82
N GLU A 47 -1.43 -16.55 3.46
CA GLU A 47 -2.38 -15.47 3.19
C GLU A 47 -1.86 -14.18 3.84
N ASP A 48 -1.04 -13.49 3.04
CA ASP A 48 -0.44 -12.16 3.16
C ASP A 48 -1.05 -11.29 4.30
N GLY A 49 -0.54 -11.46 5.52
CA GLY A 49 -0.97 -10.65 6.68
C GLY A 49 -0.34 -9.25 6.73
N ARG A 50 0.05 -8.75 5.55
CA ARG A 50 0.57 -7.40 5.35
C ARG A 50 -0.60 -6.50 4.99
N ARG A 51 -0.73 -5.39 5.71
CA ARG A 51 -1.76 -4.39 5.40
C ARG A 51 -1.18 -3.39 4.44
N LEU A 52 -1.85 -3.19 3.30
CA LEU A 52 -1.52 -2.16 2.35
C LEU A 52 -2.16 -0.84 2.78
N PHE A 53 -1.38 0.24 2.74
CA PHE A 53 -1.83 1.60 3.03
C PHE A 53 -1.60 2.49 1.82
N PHE A 54 -2.43 3.53 1.71
CA PHE A 54 -2.32 4.59 0.73
C PHE A 54 -2.18 5.94 1.43
N ALA A 55 -1.38 6.83 0.86
CA ALA A 55 -1.41 8.25 1.18
C ALA A 55 -1.27 9.10 -0.09
N SER A 56 -1.69 10.37 0.00
CA SER A 56 -1.37 11.36 -1.03
C SER A 56 0.15 11.51 -1.13
N VAL A 57 0.67 11.92 -2.30
CA VAL A 57 2.11 12.17 -2.51
C VAL A 57 2.65 13.12 -1.42
N ARG A 58 1.93 14.22 -1.18
CA ARG A 58 2.32 15.22 -0.19
C ARG A 58 2.38 14.66 1.23
N ASP A 59 1.41 13.83 1.61
CA ASP A 59 1.40 13.22 2.94
C ASP A 59 2.51 12.18 3.09
N TYR A 60 2.79 11.42 2.04
CA TYR A 60 3.89 10.46 2.02
C TYR A 60 5.26 11.15 2.12
N GLU A 61 5.50 12.24 1.38
CA GLU A 61 6.72 13.05 1.50
C GLU A 61 6.90 13.63 2.91
N ARG A 62 5.79 14.06 3.54
CA ARG A 62 5.80 14.53 4.93
C ARG A 62 6.12 13.40 5.90
N LEU A 63 5.58 12.20 5.69
CA LEU A 63 5.90 11.03 6.49
C LEU A 63 7.39 10.68 6.39
N GLN A 64 7.97 10.74 5.20
CA GLN A 64 9.40 10.49 5.00
C GLN A 64 10.28 11.56 5.67
N SER A 65 9.87 12.82 5.61
CA SER A 65 10.65 13.93 6.18
C SER A 65 10.50 14.03 7.69
N HIS A 66 9.30 13.80 8.22
CA HIS A 66 8.90 14.02 9.61
C HIS A 66 8.07 12.83 10.12
N PRO A 67 8.70 11.67 10.40
CA PRO A 67 7.99 10.44 10.76
C PRO A 67 7.15 10.56 12.04
N ASP A 68 7.51 11.47 12.94
CA ASP A 68 6.79 11.70 14.20
C ASP A 68 5.50 12.52 14.03
N ARG A 69 5.21 13.02 12.83
CA ARG A 69 4.01 13.84 12.58
C ARG A 69 2.87 13.00 12.00
N PRO A 70 1.63 13.18 12.51
CA PRO A 70 0.49 12.47 11.97
C PRO A 70 0.21 12.92 10.52
N VAL A 71 0.01 11.93 9.65
CA VAL A 71 -0.42 12.12 8.26
C VAL A 71 -1.68 11.29 8.00
N GLY A 72 -2.47 11.71 7.01
CA GLY A 72 -3.64 10.96 6.58
C GLY A 72 -3.23 9.72 5.79
N VAL A 73 -3.47 8.53 6.37
CA VAL A 73 -3.29 7.25 5.67
C VAL A 73 -4.62 6.54 5.55
N ILE A 74 -4.84 5.87 4.43
CA ILE A 74 -6.08 5.16 4.11
C ILE A 74 -5.72 3.68 3.95
N PRO A 75 -6.32 2.76 4.72
CA PRO A 75 -6.19 1.33 4.46
C PRO A 75 -6.66 1.02 3.03
N MET A 76 -5.89 0.23 2.30
CA MET A 76 -6.15 -0.08 0.89
C MET A 76 -6.23 -1.60 0.73
N HIS A 77 -7.26 -2.09 0.07
CA HIS A 77 -7.31 -3.51 -0.30
C HIS A 77 -6.71 -3.70 -1.70
N PRO A 78 -5.75 -4.63 -1.88
CA PRO A 78 -5.18 -4.92 -3.20
C PRO A 78 -6.26 -5.30 -4.24
N GLU A 79 -7.33 -5.98 -3.82
CA GLU A 79 -8.44 -6.37 -4.71
C GLU A 79 -9.25 -5.18 -5.27
N GLU A 80 -9.15 -4.01 -4.63
CA GLU A 80 -9.75 -2.76 -5.10
C GLU A 80 -8.93 -2.11 -6.22
N ILE A 81 -7.64 -2.42 -6.35
CA ILE A 81 -6.75 -1.83 -7.36
C ILE A 81 -6.83 -2.67 -8.65
N VAL A 82 -7.32 -2.04 -9.71
CA VAL A 82 -7.46 -2.64 -11.04
C VAL A 82 -6.22 -2.38 -11.89
N LEU A 83 -5.62 -1.20 -11.76
CA LEU A 83 -4.42 -0.80 -12.50
C LEU A 83 -3.53 0.08 -11.61
N ALA A 84 -2.22 -0.10 -11.72
CA ALA A 84 -1.21 0.78 -11.14
C ALA A 84 -0.20 1.21 -12.21
N GLU A 85 0.13 2.49 -12.27
CA GLU A 85 1.12 3.05 -13.19
C GLU A 85 2.07 3.97 -12.42
N SER A 86 3.37 3.76 -12.57
CA SER A 86 4.39 4.66 -11.99
C SER A 86 4.41 5.97 -12.76
N LEU A 87 4.40 7.09 -12.03
CA LEU A 87 4.49 8.45 -12.57
C LEU A 87 5.92 8.99 -12.56
N ALA A 88 6.84 8.31 -11.87
CA ALA A 88 8.27 8.55 -11.96
C ALA A 88 8.90 7.40 -12.76
N SER A 89 9.57 7.73 -13.87
CA SER A 89 10.48 6.83 -14.61
C SER A 89 11.87 6.84 -14.02
#